data_AF-A0A969QQY2-F1
#
_entry.id   AF-A0A969QQY2-F1
#
_cell.length_a   1.000
_cell.length_b   1.000
_cell.length_c   1.000
_cell.angle_alpha   90.00
_cell.angle_beta   90.00
_cell.angle_gamma   90.00
#
_symmetry.space_group_name_H-M   'P 1'
#
loop_
_entity.id
_entity.type
_entity.pdbx_description
1 polymer ?
#
loop_
_entity_poly.entity_id
_entity_poly.type
_entity_poly.pdbx_seq_one_letter_code
_entity_poly.pdbx_strand_id
1 'polypeptide(L)'
;MYFNQHRPCPLQRGETVALVGESGSGKSLTGLALLGLVPSPGQLGEESRILLDGQDITRLPAADWRNVRGRRIGIVFQDALTSLNAG
;
A
#
# COMPACT_ATOMS: atom_id res chain seq x y z
N MET A 1 -12.76 3.72 7.46
CA MET A 1 -11.78 4.70 7.94
C MET A 1 -11.63 5.79 6.89
N TYR A 2 -12.01 7.04 7.19
CA TYR A 2 -11.88 8.18 6.28
C TYR A 2 -10.45 8.74 6.35
N PHE A 3 -9.69 8.68 5.25
CA PHE A 3 -8.31 9.18 5.13
C PHE A 3 -8.26 10.70 4.88
N ASN A 4 -8.84 11.53 5.76
CA ASN A 4 -8.83 13.01 5.61
C ASN A 4 -8.37 13.76 6.88
N GLN A 5 -7.54 13.16 7.73
CA GLN A 5 -7.14 13.83 8.99
C GLN A 5 -5.64 13.82 9.31
N HIS A 6 -4.74 13.46 8.38
CA HIS A 6 -3.27 13.49 8.62
C HIS A 6 -2.85 12.81 9.95
N ARG A 7 -3.63 11.85 10.44
CA ARG A 7 -3.35 11.14 11.69
C ARG A 7 -2.68 9.81 11.39
N PRO A 8 -1.68 9.41 12.19
CA PRO A 8 -1.16 8.06 12.14
C PRO A 8 -2.28 7.03 12.34
N CYS A 9 -2.25 5.97 11.55
CA CYS A 9 -3.15 4.84 11.64
C CYS A 9 -2.31 3.58 11.89
N PRO A 10 -1.98 3.24 13.15
CA PRO A 10 -1.25 2.02 13.44
C PRO A 10 -2.14 0.80 13.20
N LEU A 11 -1.52 -0.31 12.79
CA LEU A 11 -2.13 -1.63 12.71
C LEU A 11 -1.24 -2.60 13.50
N GLN A 12 -1.78 -3.21 14.55
CA GLN A 12 -1.04 -4.16 15.37
C GLN A 12 -1.09 -5.57 14.77
N ARG A 13 -0.15 -6.42 15.19
CA ARG A 13 -0.12 -7.82 14.80
C ARG A 13 -1.43 -8.51 15.22
N GLY A 14 -2.06 -9.21 14.28
CA GLY A 14 -3.32 -9.93 14.50
C GLY A 14 -4.57 -9.08 14.32
N GLU A 15 -4.44 -7.76 14.12
CA GLU A 15 -5.57 -6.91 13.82
C GLU A 15 -5.97 -7.00 12.34
N THR A 16 -7.27 -6.82 12.10
CA THR A 16 -7.82 -6.65 10.75
C THR A 16 -8.43 -5.27 10.66
N VAL A 17 -8.03 -4.50 9.64
CA VAL A 17 -8.55 -3.16 9.37
C VAL A 17 -9.23 -3.12 8.01
N ALA A 18 -10.34 -2.40 7.93
CA ALA A 18 -11.07 -2.18 6.69
C ALA A 18 -10.97 -0.70 6.25
N LEU A 19 -10.49 -0.50 5.03
CA LEU A 19 -10.59 0.79 4.34
C LEU A 19 -11.91 0.83 3.56
N VAL A 20 -12.82 1.71 3.99
CA VAL A 20 -14.18 1.83 3.43
C VAL A 20 -14.41 3.24 2.90
N GLY A 21 -15.17 3.34 1.81
CA GLY A 21 -15.45 4.58 1.08
C GLY A 21 -16.10 4.28 -0.27
N GLU A 22 -16.61 5.30 -0.94
CA GLU A 22 -17.31 5.21 -2.23
C GLU A 22 -16.41 4.71 -3.38
N SER A 23 -17.01 4.27 -4.49
CA SER A 23 -16.24 3.96 -5.70
C SER A 23 -15.42 5.18 -6.14
N GLY A 24 -14.18 4.96 -6.57
CA GLY A 24 -13.27 6.05 -6.95
C GLY A 24 -12.62 6.82 -5.79
N SER A 25 -12.95 6.53 -4.53
CA SER A 25 -12.38 7.24 -3.36
C SER A 25 -10.89 6.93 -3.07
N GLY A 26 -10.19 6.25 -3.98
CA GLY A 26 -8.76 5.95 -3.84
C GLY A 26 -8.39 4.69 -3.04
N LYS A 27 -9.34 3.86 -2.59
CA LYS A 27 -9.04 2.67 -1.75
C LYS A 27 -8.00 1.73 -2.36
N SER A 28 -8.17 1.38 -3.64
CA SER A 28 -7.23 0.50 -4.35
C SER A 28 -5.87 1.19 -4.53
N LEU A 29 -5.86 2.49 -4.83
CA LEU A 29 -4.63 3.28 -4.93
C LEU A 29 -3.88 3.34 -3.59
N THR A 30 -4.60 3.46 -2.47
CA THR A 30 -4.02 3.39 -1.12
C THR A 30 -3.36 2.04 -0.87
N GLY A 31 -4.01 0.93 -1.24
CA GLY A 31 -3.41 -0.41 -1.14
C GLY A 31 -2.13 -0.55 -1.97
N LEU A 32 -2.12 -0.02 -3.20
CA LEU A 32 -0.92 0.01 -4.04
C LEU A 32 0.18 0.91 -3.46
N ALA A 33 -0.19 2.06 -2.89
CA ALA A 33 0.74 3.00 -2.26
C ALA A 33 1.49 2.37 -1.08
N LEU A 34 0.82 1.54 -0.27
CA LEU A 34 1.45 0.76 0.82
C LEU A 34 2.57 -0.16 0.32
N LEU A 35 2.53 -0.54 -0.96
CA LEU A 35 3.51 -1.42 -1.59
C LEU A 35 4.47 -0.68 -2.52
N GLY A 36 4.43 0.65 -2.60
CA GLY A 36 5.23 1.43 -3.54
C GLY A 36 4.89 1.14 -5.01
N LEU A 37 3.62 0.83 -5.29
CA LEU A 37 3.11 0.47 -6.62
C LEU A 37 2.17 1.57 -7.20
N VAL A 38 2.35 2.82 -6.75
CA VAL A 38 1.59 3.95 -7.30
C VAL A 38 1.92 4.09 -8.80
N PRO A 39 0.92 4.04 -9.71
CA PRO A 39 1.16 4.17 -11.13
C PRO A 39 1.60 5.59 -11.49
N SER A 40 2.55 5.71 -12.41
CA SER A 40 2.99 6.99 -12.97
C SER A 40 1.82 7.74 -13.65
N PRO A 41 1.72 9.08 -13.53
CA PRO A 41 2.66 10.01 -12.87
C PRO A 41 2.40 10.21 -11.36
N GLY A 42 1.57 9.37 -10.73
CA GLY A 42 1.24 9.48 -9.32
C GLY A 42 2.46 9.24 -8.42
N GLN A 43 2.50 9.98 -7.31
CA GLN A 43 3.58 9.93 -6.32
C GLN A 43 2.98 10.01 -4.91
N LEU A 44 3.71 9.51 -3.92
CA LEU A 44 3.44 9.86 -2.53
C LEU A 44 3.79 11.34 -2.30
N GLY A 45 3.00 12.04 -1.49
CA GLY A 45 3.37 13.39 -1.05
C GLY A 45 4.64 13.35 -0.18
N GLU A 46 5.43 14.44 -0.18
CA GLU A 46 6.75 14.51 0.47
C GLU A 46 6.73 14.14 1.97
N GLU A 47 5.64 14.47 2.65
CA GLU A 47 5.43 14.22 4.09
C GLU A 47 4.83 12.82 4.38
N SER A 48 4.57 12.00 3.36
CA SER A 48 3.98 10.68 3.55
C SER A 48 4.96 9.74 4.23
N ARG A 49 4.47 8.96 5.19
CA ARG A 49 5.25 7.91 5.86
C ARG A 49 4.46 6.63 5.99
N ILE A 50 5.13 5.51 5.77
CA ILE A 50 4.61 4.16 5.96
C ILE A 50 5.67 3.40 6.76
N LEU A 51 5.33 3.02 7.98
CA LEU A 51 6.25 2.32 8.88
C LEU A 51 5.89 0.84 8.92
N LEU A 52 6.80 -0.02 8.48
CA LEU A 52 6.70 -1.47 8.60
C LEU A 52 7.70 -1.95 9.66
N ASP A 53 7.19 -2.38 10.81
CA ASP A 53 8.01 -2.78 11.97
C ASP A 53 9.11 -1.74 12.30
N GLY A 54 8.74 -0.46 12.25
CA GLY A 54 9.63 0.68 12.56
C GLY A 54 10.49 1.18 11.40
N GLN A 55 10.55 0.47 10.27
CA GLN A 55 11.26 0.92 9.07
C GLN A 55 10.35 1.76 8.17
N ASP A 56 10.80 2.96 7.79
CA ASP A 56 10.10 3.76 6.78
C ASP A 56 10.34 3.20 5.38
N ILE A 57 9.27 2.65 4.78
CA ILE A 57 9.35 1.98 3.48
C ILE A 57 9.06 2.92 2.29
N THR A 58 8.67 4.18 2.54
CA THR A 58 8.34 5.14 1.47
C THR A 58 9.54 5.55 0.62
N ARG A 59 10.74 5.41 1.18
CA ARG A 59 12.02 5.83 0.58
C ARG A 59 12.89 4.67 0.14
N LEU A 60 12.33 3.45 0.10
CA LEU A 60 13.11 2.28 -0.32
C LEU A 60 13.55 2.42 -1.77
N PRO A 61 14.84 2.16 -2.07
CA PRO A 61 15.30 1.94 -3.42
C PRO A 61 14.48 0.86 -4.13
N ALA A 62 14.34 0.98 -5.45
CA ALA A 62 13.60 0.00 -6.27
C ALA A 62 14.04 -1.46 -6.02
N ALA A 63 15.33 -1.69 -5.77
CA ALA A 63 15.90 -3.00 -5.53
C ALA A 63 15.42 -3.66 -4.23
N ASP A 64 15.10 -2.86 -3.21
CA ASP A 64 14.80 -3.33 -1.86
C ASP A 64 13.32 -3.71 -1.68
N TRP A 65 12.46 -3.25 -2.59
CA TRP A 65 11.04 -3.60 -2.59
C TRP A 65 10.78 -5.11 -2.67
N ARG A 66 11.70 -5.90 -3.26
CA ARG A 66 11.58 -7.37 -3.29
C ARG A 66 11.70 -8.02 -1.92
N ASN A 67 12.29 -7.33 -0.93
CA ASN A 67 12.36 -7.81 0.45
C ASN A 67 11.08 -7.51 1.24
N VAL A 68 10.27 -6.55 0.77
CA VAL A 68 8.97 -6.21 1.37
C VAL A 68 7.86 -7.01 0.70
N ARG A 69 7.75 -6.91 -0.63
CA ARG A 69 6.70 -7.56 -1.42
C ARG A 69 6.90 -9.08 -1.42
N GLY A 70 5.83 -9.83 -1.12
CA GLY A 70 5.83 -11.30 -1.09
C GLY A 70 6.49 -11.92 0.14
N ARG A 71 7.54 -11.28 0.69
CA ARG A 71 8.23 -11.76 1.91
C ARG A 71 7.60 -11.26 3.21
N ARG A 72 7.17 -10.00 3.23
CA ARG A 72 6.62 -9.35 4.43
C ARG A 72 5.17 -8.92 4.23
N ILE A 73 4.83 -8.47 3.04
CA ILE A 73 3.47 -8.06 2.66
C ILE A 73 3.05 -8.80 1.40
N GLY A 74 1.94 -9.56 1.49
CA GLY A 74 1.26 -10.15 0.34
C GLY A 74 0.09 -9.27 -0.09
N ILE A 75 -0.23 -9.31 -1.39
CA ILE A 75 -1.41 -8.65 -1.95
C ILE A 75 -2.27 -9.67 -2.69
N VAL A 76 -3.59 -9.57 -2.50
CA VAL A 76 -4.58 -10.28 -3.29
C VAL A 76 -5.35 -9.22 -4.06
N PHE A 77 -5.22 -9.26 -5.39
CA PHE A 77 -5.91 -8.32 -6.27
C PHE A 77 -7.39 -8.67 -6.40
N GLN A 78 -8.23 -7.64 -6.60
CA GLN A 78 -9.67 -7.82 -6.78
C GLN A 78 -9.99 -8.76 -7.94
N ASP A 79 -9.26 -8.62 -9.06
CA ASP A 79 -9.29 -9.56 -10.18
C ASP A 79 -7.96 -10.32 -10.26
N ALA A 80 -7.86 -11.39 -9.47
CA ALA A 80 -6.64 -12.21 -9.41
C ALA A 80 -6.28 -12.86 -10.76
N LEU A 81 -7.27 -13.18 -11.60
CA LEU A 81 -7.07 -13.88 -12.87
C LEU A 81 -6.53 -12.98 -14.00
N THR A 82 -6.84 -11.67 -14.00
CA THR A 82 -6.29 -10.73 -14.99
C THR A 82 -4.90 -10.22 -14.60
N SER A 83 -4.51 -10.39 -13.33
CA SER A 83 -3.20 -9.98 -12.79
C SER A 83 -2.09 -11.02 -13.05
N LEU A 84 -2.46 -12.24 -13.41
CA LEU A 84 -1.56 -13.29 -13.92
C LEU A 84 -1.44 -13.10 -15.43
N ASN A 85 -0.44 -12.35 -15.86
CA ASN A 85 -0.10 -12.27 -17.28
C ASN A 85 0.24 -13.69 -17.78
N ALA A 86 -0.52 -14.18 -18.76
CA ALA A 86 -0.16 -15.34 -19.58
C ALA A 86 0.73 -14.92 -20.78
N GLY A 87 1.63 -13.96 -20.57
CA GLY A 87 2.49 -13.34 -21.58
C GLY A 87 3.67 -12.62 -20.95
#